data_AF-A0A2D6MFQ8-F1
#
_entry.id   AF-A0A2D6MFQ8-F1
#
_cell.length_a   1.000
_cell.length_b   1.000
_cell.length_c   1.000
_cell.angle_alpha   90.00
_cell.angle_beta   90.00
_cell.angle_gamma   90.00
#
_symmetry.space_group_name_H-M   'P 1'
#
loop_
_entity.id
_entity.type
_entity.pdbx_description
1 polymer ?
#
loop_
_entity_poly.entity_id
_entity_poly.type
_entity_poly.pdbx_seq_one_letter_code
_entity_poly.pdbx_strand_id
1 'polypeptide(L)'
;MFKNVWHKLIEMLVVMGVGMDDKMSKVVKRVVKELESALKSEKKIPDNLDVPEKEIEVMADNAVRTTFEEIIEVVLAHEGGFVDDPDDKGGATNWGVTQAVWEDFLEDEFTSEDVKGFTREQAIELYEEEFWIPSQAEKLPAEVREVYFDMCVNHGQRNAVKILQTCVNSKGGNLEVDGGIGPNTIGACSDLKLWEVQVERSGFYWNLVFKGSFYGKRNNQAKFIRGWIRRCFNLE
;
A
#
# COMPACT_ATOMS: atom_id res chain seq x y z
N MET A 1 7.67 -36.36 10.23
CA MET A 1 7.53 -35.34 11.28
C MET A 1 8.52 -34.18 11.13
N PHE A 2 9.83 -34.44 10.92
CA PHE A 2 10.83 -33.38 10.65
C PHE A 2 10.55 -32.50 9.42
N LYS A 3 9.86 -33.02 8.40
CA LYS A 3 9.52 -32.25 7.18
C LYS A 3 8.54 -31.10 7.41
N ASN A 4 7.65 -31.17 8.41
CA ASN A 4 6.55 -30.21 8.55
C ASN A 4 6.98 -28.94 9.28
N VAL A 5 7.90 -29.04 10.25
CA VAL A 5 8.45 -27.88 10.96
C VAL A 5 9.43 -27.13 10.07
N TRP A 6 10.28 -27.85 9.34
CA TRP A 6 11.15 -27.25 8.34
C TRP A 6 10.37 -26.66 7.15
N HIS A 7 9.27 -27.29 6.72
CA HIS A 7 8.35 -26.66 5.75
C HIS A 7 7.75 -25.38 6.29
N LYS A 8 7.19 -25.37 7.51
CA LYS A 8 6.63 -24.15 8.10
C LYS A 8 7.67 -23.05 8.29
N LEU A 9 8.90 -23.40 8.67
CA LEU A 9 9.99 -22.43 8.82
C LEU A 9 10.46 -21.88 7.46
N ILE A 10 10.51 -22.73 6.43
CA ILE A 10 10.79 -22.33 5.04
C ILE A 10 9.64 -21.50 4.48
N GLU A 11 8.38 -21.88 4.67
CA GLU A 11 7.20 -21.08 4.32
C GLU A 11 7.26 -19.72 5.02
N MET A 12 7.58 -19.67 6.31
CA MET A 12 7.78 -18.41 7.03
C MET A 12 8.89 -17.58 6.39
N LEU A 13 10.06 -18.16 6.13
CA LEU A 13 11.22 -17.46 5.56
C LEU A 13 11.03 -17.08 4.07
N VAL A 14 10.23 -17.83 3.32
CA VAL A 14 9.93 -17.62 1.89
C VAL A 14 8.81 -16.59 1.73
N VAL A 15 7.81 -16.59 2.62
CA VAL A 15 6.77 -15.54 2.69
C VAL A 15 7.36 -14.21 3.17
N MET A 16 8.35 -14.23 4.07
CA MET A 16 8.99 -13.04 4.63
C MET A 16 10.14 -12.48 3.76
N GLY A 17 9.93 -12.28 2.45
CA GLY A 17 10.93 -11.69 1.54
C GLY A 17 11.40 -10.25 1.87
N VAL A 18 11.24 -9.75 3.11
CA VAL A 18 11.31 -8.34 3.50
C VAL A 18 11.88 -8.20 4.94
N GLY A 19 12.60 -7.10 5.19
CA GLY A 19 13.40 -6.86 6.40
C GLY A 19 12.69 -7.08 7.74
N MET A 20 13.33 -7.90 8.60
CA MET A 20 12.86 -8.23 9.95
C MET A 20 12.97 -7.03 10.90
N ASP A 21 11.85 -6.62 11.50
CA ASP A 21 11.86 -5.70 12.64
C ASP A 21 12.30 -6.39 13.96
N ASP A 22 12.55 -5.60 14.99
CA ASP A 22 13.07 -6.05 16.28
C ASP A 22 12.12 -7.00 17.04
N LYS A 23 10.81 -6.91 16.80
CA LYS A 23 9.82 -7.73 17.50
C LYS A 23 9.73 -9.11 16.84
N MET A 24 9.70 -9.17 15.51
CA MET A 24 9.79 -10.41 14.73
C MET A 24 11.13 -11.13 14.96
N SER A 25 12.23 -10.40 15.03
CA SER A 25 13.55 -10.96 15.38
C SER A 25 13.53 -11.70 16.72
N LYS A 26 12.83 -11.19 17.73
CA LYS A 26 12.70 -11.83 19.05
C LYS A 26 11.86 -13.11 19.00
N VAL A 27 10.76 -13.12 18.25
CA VAL A 27 9.91 -14.32 18.09
C VAL A 27 10.67 -15.41 17.35
N VAL A 28 11.30 -15.09 16.22
CA VAL A 28 12.12 -16.04 15.45
C VAL A 28 13.25 -16.61 16.31
N LYS A 29 13.99 -15.76 17.03
CA LYS A 29 15.06 -16.21 17.94
C LYS A 29 14.55 -17.12 19.06
N ARG A 30 13.35 -16.87 19.60
CA ARG A 30 12.74 -17.73 20.61
C ARG A 30 12.39 -19.10 20.04
N VAL A 31 11.71 -19.15 18.89
CA VAL A 31 11.34 -20.41 18.23
C VAL A 31 12.57 -21.21 17.84
N VAL A 32 13.60 -20.58 17.27
CA VAL A 32 14.88 -21.23 16.93
C VAL A 32 15.54 -21.81 18.19
N LYS A 33 15.58 -21.07 19.30
CA LYS A 33 16.15 -21.54 20.57
C LYS A 33 15.39 -22.74 21.15
N GLU A 34 14.07 -22.74 21.07
CA GLU A 34 13.23 -23.86 21.52
C GLU A 34 13.46 -25.11 20.66
N LEU A 35 13.59 -24.93 19.34
CA LEU A 35 13.91 -26.02 18.40
C LEU A 35 15.33 -26.57 18.63
N GLU A 36 16.33 -25.70 18.82
CA GLU A 36 17.70 -26.12 19.15
C GLU A 36 17.78 -26.88 20.48
N SER A 37 17.01 -26.46 21.48
CA SER A 37 16.91 -27.14 22.78
C SER A 37 16.25 -28.52 22.64
N ALA A 38 15.19 -28.62 21.83
CA ALA A 38 14.54 -29.88 21.52
C ALA A 38 15.49 -30.84 20.77
N LEU A 39 16.21 -30.34 19.75
CA LEU A 39 17.21 -31.09 18.99
C LEU A 39 18.36 -31.61 19.87
N LYS A 40 18.89 -30.78 20.79
CA LYS A 40 20.00 -31.15 21.69
C LYS A 40 19.61 -32.15 22.77
N SER A 41 18.32 -32.32 23.06
CA SER A 41 17.87 -33.21 24.14
C SER A 41 17.44 -34.60 23.65
N GLU A 42 17.51 -34.88 22.33
CA GLU A 42 16.97 -36.09 21.67
C GLU A 42 15.51 -36.40 22.02
N LYS A 43 14.81 -35.46 22.66
CA LYS A 43 13.40 -35.58 23.00
C LYS A 43 12.59 -35.22 21.76
N LYS A 44 11.52 -35.98 21.54
CA LYS A 44 10.51 -35.67 20.53
C LYS A 44 10.08 -34.20 20.73
N ILE A 45 10.14 -33.41 19.65
CA ILE A 45 9.64 -32.02 19.66
C ILE A 45 8.20 -32.08 20.21
N PRO A 46 7.84 -31.24 21.22
CA PRO A 46 6.50 -31.25 21.78
C PRO A 46 5.45 -31.12 20.68
N ASP A 47 4.45 -32.00 20.68
CA ASP A 47 3.36 -31.97 19.69
C ASP A 47 2.52 -30.67 19.79
N ASN A 48 2.71 -29.89 20.85
CA ASN A 48 2.01 -28.64 21.14
C ASN A 48 3.04 -27.53 21.47
N LEU A 49 3.87 -27.17 20.50
CA LEU A 49 4.67 -25.94 20.61
C LEU A 49 3.68 -24.78 20.72
N ASP A 50 3.83 -23.94 21.74
CA ASP A 50 3.06 -22.72 21.92
C ASP A 50 3.51 -21.68 20.89
N VAL A 51 3.12 -21.93 19.65
CA VAL A 51 3.24 -20.99 18.54
C VAL A 51 2.06 -20.04 18.68
N PRO A 52 2.29 -18.74 18.92
CA PRO A 52 1.19 -17.79 19.06
C PRO A 52 0.62 -17.51 17.67
N GLU A 53 -0.13 -18.46 17.10
CA GLU A 53 -0.66 -18.42 15.72
C GLU A 53 -1.41 -17.12 15.45
N LYS A 54 -2.20 -16.65 16.42
CA LYS A 54 -2.92 -15.38 16.35
C LYS A 54 -2.02 -14.15 16.40
N GLU A 55 -0.92 -14.18 17.14
CA GLU A 55 0.05 -13.07 17.11
C GLU A 55 0.82 -13.08 15.79
N ILE A 56 1.14 -14.25 15.24
CA ILE A 56 1.79 -14.39 13.94
C ILE A 56 0.88 -13.92 12.81
N GLU A 57 -0.40 -14.29 12.83
CA GLU A 57 -1.40 -13.86 11.85
C GLU A 57 -1.62 -12.34 11.90
N VAL A 58 -1.79 -11.77 13.10
CA VAL A 58 -1.88 -10.31 13.29
C VAL A 58 -0.56 -9.62 12.90
N MET A 59 0.60 -10.22 13.13
CA MET A 59 1.90 -9.64 12.75
C MET A 59 2.18 -9.78 11.25
N ALA A 60 1.62 -10.80 10.58
CA ALA A 60 1.66 -10.96 9.13
C ALA A 60 0.71 -9.98 8.42
N ASP A 61 -0.49 -9.74 8.98
CA ASP A 61 -1.42 -8.72 8.49
C ASP A 61 -0.89 -7.29 8.71
N ASN A 62 -0.05 -7.09 9.74
CA ASN A 62 0.67 -5.85 10.01
C ASN A 62 2.09 -5.82 9.42
N ALA A 63 2.49 -6.84 8.65
CA ALA A 63 3.77 -6.81 7.97
C ALA A 63 3.73 -5.68 6.95
N VAL A 64 4.74 -4.80 7.01
CA VAL A 64 4.86 -3.71 6.05
C VAL A 64 4.97 -4.32 4.67
N ARG A 65 3.99 -4.06 3.80
CA ARG A 65 4.08 -4.40 2.38
C ARG A 65 5.06 -3.45 1.72
N THR A 66 5.99 -3.98 0.95
CA THR A 66 7.12 -3.17 0.44
C THR A 66 7.34 -3.31 -1.04
N THR A 67 6.87 -4.41 -1.62
CA THR A 67 6.98 -4.71 -3.05
C THR A 67 5.72 -4.26 -3.77
N PHE A 68 5.83 -4.04 -5.08
CA PHE A 68 4.68 -3.70 -5.91
C PHE A 68 3.63 -4.81 -5.84
N GLU A 69 4.06 -6.07 -5.94
CA GLU A 69 3.21 -7.25 -5.97
C GLU A 69 2.39 -7.41 -4.70
N GLU A 70 2.94 -7.06 -3.53
CA GLU A 70 2.17 -7.06 -2.28
C GLU A 70 1.17 -5.90 -2.21
N ILE A 71 1.59 -4.71 -2.64
CA ILE A 71 0.81 -3.48 -2.51
C ILE A 71 -0.36 -3.45 -3.50
N ILE A 72 -0.15 -3.92 -4.74
CA ILE A 72 -1.16 -3.89 -5.78
C ILE A 72 -2.37 -4.77 -5.44
N GLU A 73 -2.16 -5.87 -4.73
CA GLU A 73 -3.25 -6.73 -4.23
C GLU A 73 -4.22 -5.95 -3.33
N VAL A 74 -3.69 -5.08 -2.48
CA VAL A 74 -4.49 -4.24 -1.57
C VAL A 74 -5.26 -3.19 -2.36
N VAL A 75 -4.62 -2.56 -3.35
CA VAL A 75 -5.27 -1.58 -4.23
C VAL A 75 -6.42 -2.25 -4.99
N LEU A 76 -6.17 -3.36 -5.67
CA LEU A 76 -7.18 -4.08 -6.44
C LEU A 76 -8.31 -4.64 -5.57
N ALA A 77 -8.04 -5.03 -4.32
CA ALA A 77 -9.08 -5.45 -3.38
C ALA A 77 -10.03 -4.30 -2.99
N HIS A 78 -9.54 -3.06 -2.95
CA HIS A 78 -10.35 -1.87 -2.67
C HIS A 78 -11.10 -1.35 -3.90
N GLU A 79 -10.47 -1.42 -5.08
CA GLU A 79 -11.02 -0.90 -6.34
C GLU A 79 -11.87 -1.94 -7.11
N GLY A 80 -11.81 -3.21 -6.71
CA GLY A 80 -12.36 -4.35 -7.44
C GLY A 80 -13.85 -4.23 -7.78
N GLY A 81 -14.16 -4.36 -9.07
CA GLY A 81 -15.52 -4.36 -9.61
C GLY A 81 -15.63 -3.53 -10.88
N PHE A 82 -16.52 -3.94 -11.79
CA PHE A 82 -16.89 -3.13 -12.94
C PHE A 82 -17.95 -2.11 -12.51
N VAL A 83 -17.71 -0.83 -12.82
CA VAL A 83 -18.68 0.25 -12.62
C VAL A 83 -18.84 0.98 -13.95
N ASP A 84 -20.08 1.02 -14.43
CA ASP A 84 -20.48 1.79 -15.60
C ASP A 84 -21.62 2.72 -15.18
N ASP A 85 -21.27 3.95 -14.84
CA ASP A 85 -22.23 4.99 -14.48
C ASP A 85 -22.55 5.82 -15.74
N PRO A 86 -23.79 5.77 -16.26
CA PRO A 86 -24.17 6.48 -17.48
C PRO A 86 -24.13 8.02 -17.34
N ASP A 87 -24.03 8.56 -16.12
CA ASP A 87 -23.85 10.00 -15.87
C ASP A 87 -22.37 10.41 -15.71
N ASP A 88 -21.42 9.45 -15.70
CA ASP A 88 -19.99 9.73 -15.57
C ASP A 88 -19.33 10.05 -16.93
N LYS A 89 -18.60 11.16 -16.97
CA LYS A 89 -17.82 11.57 -18.14
C LYS A 89 -16.53 10.77 -18.29
N GLY A 90 -16.13 10.01 -17.27
CA GLY A 90 -14.94 9.16 -17.27
C GLY A 90 -15.07 7.86 -18.06
N GLY A 91 -16.28 7.50 -18.50
CA GLY A 91 -16.55 6.25 -19.21
C GLY A 91 -16.56 5.03 -18.29
N ALA A 92 -16.62 3.84 -18.90
CA ALA A 92 -16.62 2.58 -18.15
C ALA A 92 -15.34 2.46 -17.30
N THR A 93 -15.47 1.95 -16.08
CA THR A 93 -14.35 1.69 -15.17
C THR A 93 -14.30 0.21 -14.83
N ASN A 94 -13.14 -0.40 -15.01
CA ASN A 94 -12.86 -1.77 -14.59
C ASN A 94 -11.55 -1.82 -13.82
N TRP A 95 -11.49 -2.59 -12.74
CA TRP A 95 -10.33 -2.65 -11.85
C TRP A 95 -9.87 -1.29 -11.29
N GLY A 96 -10.77 -0.32 -11.17
CA GLY A 96 -10.43 1.06 -10.76
C GLY A 96 -9.78 1.92 -11.85
N VAL A 97 -9.66 1.41 -13.07
CA VAL A 97 -9.06 2.10 -14.22
C VAL A 97 -10.15 2.51 -15.20
N THR A 98 -10.17 3.78 -15.57
CA THR A 98 -11.16 4.34 -16.51
C THR A 98 -10.81 3.97 -17.95
N GLN A 99 -11.82 3.94 -18.82
CA GLN A 99 -11.65 3.73 -20.26
C GLN A 99 -10.54 4.63 -20.85
N ALA A 100 -10.54 5.92 -20.53
CA ALA A 100 -9.55 6.86 -21.06
C ALA A 100 -8.10 6.49 -20.69
N VAL A 101 -7.88 5.90 -19.51
CA VAL A 101 -6.54 5.44 -19.10
C VAL A 101 -6.17 4.15 -19.84
N TRP A 102 -7.13 3.26 -20.08
CA TRP A 102 -6.90 2.08 -20.93
C TRP A 102 -6.54 2.45 -22.37
N GLU A 103 -7.24 3.43 -22.93
CA GLU A 103 -7.01 3.92 -24.30
C GLU A 103 -5.62 4.56 -24.44
N ASP A 104 -5.21 5.36 -23.45
CA ASP A 104 -3.88 5.96 -23.42
C ASP A 104 -2.77 4.89 -23.29
N PHE A 105 -2.95 3.92 -22.39
CA PHE A 105 -1.96 2.87 -22.13
C PHE A 105 -1.77 1.91 -23.31
N LEU A 106 -2.86 1.48 -23.96
CA LEU A 106 -2.80 0.52 -25.07
C LEU A 106 -2.72 1.21 -26.44
N GLU A 107 -2.73 2.55 -26.47
CA GLU A 107 -2.73 3.37 -27.68
C GLU A 107 -3.85 2.98 -28.68
N ASP A 108 -5.05 2.67 -28.19
CA ASP A 108 -6.20 2.22 -28.98
C ASP A 108 -7.53 2.78 -28.42
N GLU A 109 -8.62 2.69 -29.18
CA GLU A 109 -9.97 3.06 -28.74
C GLU A 109 -10.78 1.83 -28.30
N PHE A 110 -11.49 1.93 -27.19
CA PHE A 110 -12.25 0.80 -26.64
C PHE A 110 -13.73 1.15 -26.44
N THR A 111 -14.59 0.13 -26.50
CA THR A 111 -15.97 0.27 -26.02
C THR A 111 -16.06 -0.06 -24.54
N SER A 112 -17.16 0.34 -23.88
CA SER A 112 -17.43 -0.05 -22.48
C SER A 112 -17.41 -1.58 -22.26
N GLU A 113 -17.81 -2.37 -23.27
CA GLU A 113 -17.78 -3.84 -23.18
C GLU A 113 -16.36 -4.39 -23.29
N ASP A 114 -15.49 -3.76 -24.09
CA ASP A 114 -14.07 -4.11 -24.14
C ASP A 114 -13.40 -3.81 -22.79
N VAL A 115 -13.70 -2.66 -22.19
CA VAL A 115 -13.18 -2.26 -20.87
C VAL A 115 -13.56 -3.27 -19.78
N LYS A 116 -14.81 -3.75 -19.83
CA LYS A 116 -15.30 -4.80 -18.94
C LYS A 116 -14.58 -6.14 -19.13
N GLY A 117 -14.08 -6.40 -20.33
CA GLY A 117 -13.33 -7.60 -20.69
C GLY A 117 -11.88 -7.61 -20.21
N PHE A 118 -11.32 -6.46 -19.78
CA PHE A 118 -9.94 -6.42 -19.30
C PHE A 118 -9.72 -7.31 -18.08
N THR A 119 -8.66 -8.11 -18.19
CA THR A 119 -8.26 -9.07 -17.17
C THR A 119 -7.57 -8.39 -16.00
N ARG A 120 -7.50 -9.11 -14.88
CA ARG A 120 -6.79 -8.66 -13.69
C ARG A 120 -5.30 -8.48 -13.97
N GLU A 121 -4.72 -9.38 -14.76
CA GLU A 121 -3.31 -9.38 -15.12
C GLU A 121 -2.97 -8.14 -15.96
N GLN A 122 -3.82 -7.78 -16.92
CA GLN A 122 -3.66 -6.52 -17.69
C GLN A 122 -3.75 -5.29 -16.78
N ALA A 123 -4.65 -5.30 -15.78
CA ALA A 123 -4.75 -4.19 -14.84
C ALA A 123 -3.49 -4.03 -14.00
N ILE A 124 -2.88 -5.14 -13.56
CA ILE A 124 -1.60 -5.11 -12.82
C ILE A 124 -0.49 -4.52 -13.68
N GLU A 125 -0.37 -4.94 -14.94
CA GLU A 125 0.62 -4.40 -15.88
C GLU A 125 0.46 -2.89 -16.06
N LEU A 126 -0.78 -2.42 -16.27
CA LEU A 126 -1.08 -1.00 -16.34
C LEU A 126 -0.72 -0.26 -15.05
N TYR A 127 -1.05 -0.81 -13.88
CA TYR A 127 -0.68 -0.20 -12.61
C TYR A 127 0.84 -0.14 -12.39
N GLU A 128 1.58 -1.11 -12.89
CA GLU A 128 3.04 -1.13 -12.81
C GLU A 128 3.64 0.02 -13.64
N GLU A 129 3.25 0.07 -14.91
CA GLU A 129 3.81 1.00 -15.90
C GLU A 129 3.33 2.44 -15.71
N GLU A 130 2.04 2.65 -15.48
CA GLU A 130 1.44 4.00 -15.43
C GLU A 130 1.45 4.64 -14.04
N PHE A 131 1.54 3.81 -12.99
CA PHE A 131 1.48 4.32 -11.62
C PHE A 131 2.74 3.98 -10.82
N TRP A 132 3.17 2.72 -10.77
CA TRP A 132 4.23 2.29 -9.85
C TRP A 132 5.59 2.85 -10.27
N ILE A 133 6.03 2.56 -11.49
CA ILE A 133 7.32 3.01 -12.02
C ILE A 133 7.43 4.55 -12.00
N PRO A 134 6.43 5.32 -12.49
CA PRO A 134 6.49 6.79 -12.47
C PRO A 134 6.47 7.35 -11.05
N SER A 135 5.78 6.70 -10.10
CA SER A 135 5.70 7.15 -8.71
C SER A 135 7.06 7.14 -8.00
N GLN A 136 7.99 6.30 -8.46
CA GLN A 136 9.28 6.04 -7.80
C GLN A 136 9.14 5.59 -6.33
N ALA A 137 8.03 4.92 -5.97
CA ALA A 137 7.74 4.47 -4.62
C ALA A 137 8.86 3.62 -4.02
N GLU A 138 9.54 2.78 -4.82
CA GLU A 138 10.67 1.96 -4.37
C GLU A 138 11.84 2.78 -3.77
N LYS A 139 11.97 4.05 -4.16
CA LYS A 139 13.03 4.94 -3.66
C LYS A 139 12.66 5.60 -2.32
N LEU A 140 11.43 5.40 -1.84
CA LEU A 140 10.96 5.89 -0.56
C LEU A 140 11.12 4.82 0.54
N PRO A 141 11.05 5.21 1.83
CA PRO A 141 11.06 4.26 2.94
C PRO A 141 9.97 3.20 2.76
N ALA A 142 10.34 1.93 2.99
CA ALA A 142 9.46 0.76 2.89
C ALA A 142 8.08 0.99 3.54
N GLU A 143 8.07 1.52 4.76
CA GLU A 143 6.85 1.80 5.53
C GLU A 143 5.92 2.86 4.93
N VAL A 144 6.40 3.69 4.00
CA VAL A 144 5.64 4.77 3.36
C VAL A 144 5.13 4.36 1.97
N ARG A 145 5.68 3.31 1.36
CA ARG A 145 5.39 2.96 -0.05
C ARG A 145 3.92 2.69 -0.31
N GLU A 146 3.30 1.85 0.52
CA GLU A 146 1.88 1.48 0.38
C GLU A 146 0.98 2.72 0.45
N VAL A 147 1.14 3.55 1.49
CA VAL A 147 0.31 4.75 1.68
C VAL A 147 0.54 5.78 0.57
N TYR A 148 1.78 5.90 0.07
CA TYR A 148 2.11 6.82 -1.02
C TYR A 148 1.57 6.35 -2.36
N PHE A 149 1.72 5.07 -2.68
CA PHE A 149 1.19 4.50 -3.92
C PHE A 149 -0.34 4.56 -3.95
N ASP A 150 -1.00 4.24 -2.85
CA ASP A 150 -2.45 4.40 -2.71
C ASP A 150 -2.90 5.86 -2.95
N MET A 151 -2.14 6.86 -2.47
CA MET A 151 -2.40 8.26 -2.80
C MET A 151 -2.18 8.58 -4.28
N CYS A 152 -1.18 7.99 -4.92
CA CYS A 152 -0.93 8.18 -6.36
C CYS A 152 -2.12 7.68 -7.19
N VAL A 153 -2.65 6.51 -6.87
CA VAL A 153 -3.82 5.92 -7.54
C VAL A 153 -5.08 6.76 -7.31
N ASN A 154 -5.38 7.12 -6.06
CA ASN A 154 -6.65 7.78 -5.73
C ASN A 154 -6.69 9.29 -5.98
N HIS A 155 -5.55 9.97 -5.87
CA HIS A 155 -5.49 11.43 -5.89
C HIS A 155 -4.52 11.97 -6.95
N GLY A 156 -3.90 11.10 -7.73
CA GLY A 156 -2.87 11.43 -8.71
C GLY A 156 -1.51 11.68 -8.06
N GLN A 157 -0.45 11.26 -8.76
CA GLN A 157 0.93 11.36 -8.29
C GLN A 157 1.30 12.76 -7.84
N ARG A 158 0.92 13.81 -8.58
CA ARG A 158 1.25 15.19 -8.23
C ARG A 158 0.73 15.59 -6.84
N ASN A 159 -0.47 15.18 -6.47
CA ASN A 159 -1.02 15.50 -5.15
C ASN A 159 -0.36 14.63 -4.07
N ALA A 160 -0.12 13.34 -4.34
CA ALA A 160 0.59 12.45 -3.44
C ALA A 160 1.99 12.99 -3.08
N VAL A 161 2.73 13.47 -4.08
CA VAL A 161 4.05 14.08 -3.88
C VAL A 161 3.98 15.38 -3.08
N LYS A 162 2.96 16.22 -3.31
CA LYS A 162 2.76 17.43 -2.51
C LYS A 162 2.50 17.11 -1.03
N ILE A 163 1.80 16.02 -0.75
CA ILE A 163 1.59 15.54 0.63
C ILE A 163 2.94 15.14 1.24
N LEU A 164 3.79 14.39 0.53
CA LEU A 164 5.14 14.06 1.00
C LEU A 164 6.00 15.30 1.25
N GLN A 165 6.04 16.24 0.31
CA GLN A 165 6.81 17.48 0.44
C GLN A 165 6.31 18.33 1.62
N THR A 166 5.00 18.37 1.84
CA THR A 166 4.40 19.05 3.00
C THR A 166 4.80 18.37 4.31
N CYS A 167 4.79 17.03 4.35
CA CYS A 167 5.25 16.23 5.48
C CYS A 167 6.72 16.49 5.84
N VAL A 168 7.59 16.54 4.83
CA VAL A 168 9.01 16.89 5.02
C VAL A 168 9.13 18.30 5.61
N ASN A 169 8.38 19.26 5.09
CA ASN A 169 8.44 20.65 5.56
C ASN A 169 7.86 20.83 6.97
N SER A 170 6.83 20.08 7.35
CA SER A 170 6.27 20.14 8.71
C SER A 170 7.24 19.61 9.77
N LYS A 171 8.22 18.78 9.36
CA LYS A 171 9.37 18.33 10.18
C LYS A 171 10.55 19.30 10.21
N GLY A 172 10.44 20.47 9.56
CA GLY A 172 11.51 21.46 9.47
C GLY A 172 12.39 21.32 8.22
N GLY A 173 11.99 20.50 7.24
CA GLY A 173 12.57 20.51 5.91
C GLY A 173 12.27 21.80 5.14
N ASN A 174 12.91 21.97 3.98
CA ASN A 174 12.75 23.16 3.13
C ASN A 174 12.69 22.76 1.65
N LEU A 175 11.67 22.01 1.29
CA LEU A 175 11.33 21.67 -0.09
C LEU A 175 10.31 22.65 -0.67
N GLU A 176 10.39 22.87 -1.97
CA GLU A 176 9.28 23.42 -2.72
C GLU A 176 8.16 22.38 -2.84
N VAL A 177 6.90 22.80 -2.68
CA VAL A 177 5.71 21.92 -2.77
C VAL A 177 5.14 21.95 -4.20
N ASP A 178 5.95 21.50 -5.17
CA ASP A 178 5.64 21.53 -6.61
C ASP A 178 4.86 20.30 -7.11
N GLY A 179 4.95 19.18 -6.38
CA GLY A 179 4.42 17.88 -6.74
C GLY A 179 5.32 17.05 -7.66
N GLY A 180 6.60 17.39 -7.80
CA GLY A 180 7.60 16.63 -8.55
C GLY A 180 8.39 15.64 -7.68
N ILE A 181 8.41 14.36 -8.07
CA ILE A 181 9.17 13.31 -7.36
C ILE A 181 10.63 13.25 -7.86
N GLY A 182 11.36 14.34 -7.67
CA GLY A 182 12.78 14.45 -8.02
C GLY A 182 13.72 13.90 -6.93
N PRO A 183 15.04 13.84 -7.22
CA PRO A 183 16.05 13.39 -6.26
C PRO A 183 16.03 14.17 -4.92
N ASN A 184 15.72 15.46 -4.95
CA ASN A 184 15.61 16.27 -3.73
C ASN A 184 14.43 15.85 -2.85
N THR A 185 13.26 15.61 -3.46
CA THR A 185 12.07 15.11 -2.74
C THR A 185 12.36 13.73 -2.14
N ILE A 186 12.90 12.80 -2.94
CA ILE A 186 13.24 11.44 -2.52
C ILE A 186 14.24 11.46 -1.36
N GLY A 187 15.34 12.22 -1.51
CA GLY A 187 16.39 12.30 -0.51
C GLY A 187 15.89 12.84 0.84
N ALA A 188 14.99 13.83 0.81
CA ALA A 188 14.43 14.39 2.03
C ALA A 188 13.36 13.49 2.68
N CYS A 189 12.85 12.48 1.97
CA CYS A 189 11.88 11.52 2.50
C CYS A 189 12.51 10.35 3.27
N SER A 190 13.85 10.24 3.34
CA SER A 190 14.54 9.05 3.88
C SER A 190 14.12 8.64 5.28
N ASP A 191 13.73 9.62 6.10
CA ASP A 191 13.41 9.44 7.52
C ASP A 191 11.91 9.61 7.81
N LEU A 192 11.06 9.61 6.78
CA LEU A 192 9.61 9.66 6.95
C LEU A 192 9.08 8.36 7.54
N LYS A 193 8.15 8.52 8.47
CA LYS A 193 7.40 7.42 9.11
C LYS A 193 5.99 7.36 8.57
N LEU A 194 5.43 6.16 8.54
CA LEU A 194 4.06 5.93 8.05
C LEU A 194 3.06 6.90 8.69
N TRP A 195 3.07 7.01 10.02
CA TRP A 195 2.11 7.84 10.74
C TRP A 195 2.22 9.34 10.40
N GLU A 196 3.41 9.83 10.06
CA GLU A 196 3.62 11.23 9.67
C GLU A 196 2.93 11.51 8.33
N VAL A 197 3.09 10.59 7.39
CA VAL A 197 2.43 10.67 6.07
C VAL A 197 0.92 10.51 6.21
N GLN A 198 0.44 9.63 7.10
CA GLN A 198 -0.98 9.47 7.38
C GLN A 198 -1.61 10.74 7.98
N VAL A 199 -0.90 11.44 8.87
CA VAL A 199 -1.38 12.72 9.42
C VAL A 199 -1.56 13.75 8.30
N GLU A 200 -0.57 13.92 7.43
CA GLU A 200 -0.64 14.89 6.33
C GLU A 200 -1.69 14.51 5.29
N ARG A 201 -1.81 13.22 4.95
CA ARG A 201 -2.86 12.67 4.09
C ARG A 201 -4.25 12.96 4.65
N SER A 202 -4.44 12.79 5.96
CA SER A 202 -5.71 13.11 6.62
C SER A 202 -6.04 14.61 6.51
N GLY A 203 -5.04 15.48 6.66
CA GLY A 203 -5.17 16.92 6.47
C GLY A 203 -5.61 17.27 5.04
N PHE A 204 -5.02 16.61 4.04
CA PHE A 204 -5.44 16.74 2.65
C PHE A 204 -6.91 16.35 2.44
N TYR A 205 -7.38 15.23 3.01
CA TYR A 205 -8.78 14.82 2.94
C TYR A 205 -9.75 15.82 3.55
N TRP A 206 -9.40 16.38 4.69
CA TRP A 206 -10.20 17.44 5.31
C TRP A 206 -10.24 18.71 4.45
N ASN A 207 -9.13 19.06 3.80
CA ASN A 207 -9.04 20.18 2.86
C ASN A 207 -9.85 19.95 1.57
N LEU A 208 -10.25 18.72 1.24
CA LEU A 208 -11.18 18.44 0.14
C LEU A 208 -12.64 18.75 0.49
N VAL A 209 -13.03 18.62 1.76
CA VAL A 209 -14.44 18.62 2.15
C VAL A 209 -14.88 19.85 2.97
N PHE A 210 -13.96 20.55 3.63
CA PHE A 210 -14.33 21.70 4.46
C PHE A 210 -14.75 22.90 3.62
N LYS A 211 -15.95 23.44 3.85
CA LYS A 211 -16.37 24.69 3.19
C LYS A 211 -15.41 25.83 3.56
N GLY A 212 -14.89 26.54 2.55
CA GLY A 212 -13.91 27.61 2.73
C GLY A 212 -12.45 27.17 2.69
N SER A 213 -12.19 25.86 2.62
CA SER A 213 -10.86 25.31 2.33
C SER A 213 -10.49 25.44 0.84
N PHE A 214 -9.23 25.19 0.48
CA PHE A 214 -8.72 25.39 -0.88
C PHE A 214 -9.53 24.62 -1.94
N TYR A 215 -10.02 23.43 -1.59
CA TYR A 215 -10.83 22.58 -2.48
C TYR A 215 -12.33 22.52 -2.10
N GLY A 216 -12.72 23.13 -0.97
CA GLY A 216 -14.04 23.04 -0.35
C GLY A 216 -15.24 23.61 -1.11
N LYS A 217 -15.06 24.09 -2.35
CA LYS A 217 -16.16 24.51 -3.22
C LYS A 217 -16.97 23.30 -3.76
N ARG A 218 -16.49 22.05 -3.57
CA ARG A 218 -17.10 20.80 -4.04
C ARG A 218 -17.87 20.10 -2.89
N ASN A 219 -19.10 20.53 -2.63
CA ASN A 219 -19.83 20.22 -1.38
C ASN A 219 -20.49 18.82 -1.29
N ASN A 220 -20.32 17.91 -2.25
CA ASN A 220 -20.96 16.59 -2.23
C ASN A 220 -20.08 15.45 -1.67
N GLN A 221 -18.77 15.69 -1.48
CA GLN A 221 -17.82 14.65 -1.06
C GLN A 221 -17.71 14.50 0.47
N ALA A 222 -18.27 15.43 1.25
CA ALA A 222 -18.24 15.39 2.72
C ALA A 222 -18.82 14.10 3.31
N LYS A 223 -19.70 13.39 2.59
CA LYS A 223 -20.24 12.09 3.01
C LYS A 223 -19.17 10.98 3.06
N PHE A 224 -18.09 11.09 2.30
CA PHE A 224 -17.05 10.07 2.17
C PHE A 224 -15.90 10.21 3.17
N ILE A 225 -15.78 11.36 3.85
CA ILE A 225 -14.63 11.68 4.72
C ILE A 225 -14.36 10.61 5.78
N ARG A 226 -15.42 10.02 6.36
CA ARG A 226 -15.26 8.95 7.36
C ARG A 226 -14.62 7.70 6.76
N GLY A 227 -15.01 7.31 5.55
CA GLY A 227 -14.42 6.19 4.83
C GLY A 227 -12.95 6.47 4.48
N TRP A 228 -12.64 7.68 4.01
CA TRP A 228 -11.27 8.07 3.70
C TRP A 228 -10.36 8.09 4.93
N ILE A 229 -10.84 8.57 6.08
CA ILE A 229 -10.07 8.55 7.33
C ILE A 229 -9.85 7.11 7.82
N ARG A 230 -10.84 6.21 7.68
CA ARG A 230 -10.63 4.78 7.96
C ARG A 230 -9.55 4.17 7.06
N ARG A 231 -9.60 4.40 5.74
CA ARG A 231 -8.55 3.95 4.78
C ARG A 231 -7.19 4.60 5.06
N CYS A 232 -7.17 5.85 5.53
CA CYS A 232 -5.94 6.58 5.84
C CYS A 232 -5.16 5.93 6.99
N PHE A 233 -5.86 5.45 8.02
CA PHE A 233 -5.25 4.91 9.23
C PHE A 233 -5.45 3.40 9.40
N ASN A 234 -5.93 2.70 8.36
CA ASN A 234 -6.26 1.27 8.40
C ASN A 234 -7.14 0.88 9.60
N LEU A 235 -8.20 1.66 9.83
CA LEU A 235 -9.12 1.45 10.96
C LEU A 235 -10.24 0.48 10.60
N GLU A 236 -10.53 -0.46 11.51
CA GLU A 236 -11.69 -1.37 11.48
C GLU A 236 -13.05 -0.63 11.59
#